data_AF-A0A6J4RR42-F1
#
_entry.id   AF-A0A6J4RR42-F1
#
_cell.length_a   1.000
_cell.length_b   1.000
_cell.length_c   1.000
_cell.angle_alpha   90.00
_cell.angle_beta   90.00
_cell.angle_gamma   90.00
#
_symmetry.space_group_name_H-M   'P 1'
#
loop_
_entity.id
_entity.type
_entity.pdbx_description
1 polymer ?
#
loop_
_entity_poly.entity_id
_entity_poly.type
_entity_poly.pdbx_seq_one_letter_code
_entity_poly.pdbx_strand_id
1 'polypeptide(L)'
;MLRSWEERFGAVVVELTQSTITLIVGAPPADERNALLLAAEHHAFSPPEDAGTAGSLRRLARLLRAGGDDGGAAGPISLAPGIWEIGWSD
;
A
#
# COMPACT_ATOMS: atom_id res chain seq x y z
N MET A 1 -1.85 -12.89 6.63
CA MET A 1 -1.46 -11.51 6.25
C MET A 1 -2.70 -10.64 6.14
N LEU A 2 -3.56 -10.79 5.12
CA LEU A 2 -4.71 -9.91 4.90
C LEU A 2 -5.62 -9.68 6.12
N ARG A 3 -6.16 -10.73 6.77
CA ARG A 3 -7.01 -10.57 7.98
C ARG A 3 -6.32 -9.85 9.15
N SER A 4 -5.04 -10.17 9.40
CA SER A 4 -4.24 -9.47 10.43
C SER A 4 -4.01 -8.00 10.08
N TRP A 5 -4.08 -7.68 8.79
CA TRP A 5 -3.90 -6.33 8.25
C TRP A 5 -5.19 -5.51 8.34
N GLU A 6 -6.31 -6.13 7.98
CA GLU A 6 -7.67 -5.61 8.21
C GLU A 6 -7.87 -5.24 9.68
N GLU A 7 -7.45 -6.10 10.61
CA GLU A 7 -7.52 -5.85 12.06
C GLU A 7 -6.59 -4.70 12.52
N ARG A 8 -5.38 -4.57 11.96
CA ARG A 8 -4.39 -3.56 12.41
C ARG A 8 -4.70 -2.14 11.92
N PHE A 9 -5.24 -2.02 10.71
CA PHE A 9 -5.47 -0.71 10.08
C PHE A 9 -6.95 -0.36 9.92
N GLY A 10 -7.85 -1.19 10.46
CA GLY A 10 -9.29 -1.05 10.21
C GLY A 10 -9.56 -1.06 8.71
N ALA A 11 -8.93 -2.00 7.99
CA ALA A 11 -9.04 -2.09 6.54
C ALA A 11 -10.14 -3.07 6.12
N VAL A 12 -10.79 -2.80 4.99
CA VAL A 12 -11.83 -3.64 4.40
C VAL A 12 -11.59 -3.74 2.91
N VAL A 13 -11.53 -4.95 2.36
CA VAL A 13 -11.51 -5.17 0.91
C VAL A 13 -12.86 -4.81 0.33
N VAL A 14 -12.87 -3.94 -0.68
CA VAL A 14 -14.09 -3.51 -1.39
C VAL A 14 -14.12 -3.95 -2.84
N GLU A 15 -12.96 -4.25 -3.43
CA GLU A 15 -12.86 -4.76 -4.80
C GLU A 15 -11.65 -5.68 -4.93
N LEU A 16 -11.78 -6.72 -5.77
CA LEU A 16 -10.70 -7.61 -6.16
C LEU A 16 -10.82 -7.89 -7.65
N THR A 17 -9.76 -7.59 -8.40
CA THR A 17 -9.64 -7.89 -9.82
C THR A 17 -8.54 -8.93 -10.06
N GLN A 18 -8.23 -9.22 -11.32
CA GLN A 18 -7.14 -10.15 -11.67
C GLN A 18 -5.76 -9.64 -11.25
N SER A 19 -5.58 -8.32 -11.19
CA SER A 19 -4.28 -7.68 -10.94
C SER A 19 -4.31 -6.62 -9.84
N THR A 20 -5.47 -6.37 -9.22
CA THR A 20 -5.60 -5.34 -8.18
C THR A 20 -6.51 -5.77 -7.04
N ILE A 21 -6.28 -5.21 -5.86
CA ILE A 21 -7.19 -5.24 -4.72
C ILE A 21 -7.42 -3.82 -4.20
N THR A 22 -8.67 -3.41 -4.04
CA THR A 22 -9.03 -2.10 -3.49
C THR A 22 -9.51 -2.26 -2.06
N LEU A 23 -8.95 -1.44 -1.17
CA LEU A 23 -9.17 -1.46 0.26
C LEU A 23 -9.63 -0.09 0.74
N ILE A 24 -10.60 -0.07 1.65
CA ILE A 24 -10.84 1.09 2.51
C ILE A 24 -9.98 0.90 3.77
N VAL A 25 -9.25 1.92 4.22
CA VAL A 25 -8.36 1.91 5.38
C VAL A 25 -8.79 2.97 6.37
N GLY A 26 -9.38 2.55 7.49
CA GLY A 26 -9.89 3.45 8.53
C GLY A 26 -8.80 4.10 9.39
N ALA A 27 -7.61 3.50 9.46
CA ALA A 27 -6.47 4.01 10.22
C ALA A 27 -5.18 3.97 9.38
N PRO A 28 -4.96 4.95 8.47
CA PRO A 28 -3.70 5.06 7.76
C PRO A 28 -2.53 5.29 8.75
N PRO A 29 -1.29 4.88 8.40
CA PRO A 29 -0.14 5.01 9.29
C PRO A 29 0.14 6.49 9.60
N ALA A 30 0.03 6.86 10.88
CA ALA A 30 0.18 8.25 11.33
C ALA A 30 1.66 8.71 11.42
N ASP A 31 2.60 7.77 11.55
CA ASP A 31 4.02 8.04 11.72
C ASP A 31 4.90 7.24 10.73
N GLU A 32 6.15 7.69 10.58
CA GLU A 32 7.11 7.13 9.63
C GLU A 32 7.47 5.67 9.93
N ARG A 33 7.55 5.29 11.21
CA ARG A 33 7.89 3.92 11.59
C ARG A 33 6.79 2.96 11.16
N ASN A 34 5.54 3.30 11.45
CA ASN A 34 4.39 2.50 11.02
C ASN A 34 4.27 2.45 9.51
N ALA A 35 4.55 3.56 8.80
CA ALA A 35 4.57 3.58 7.35
C ALA A 35 5.67 2.68 6.74
N LEU A 36 6.86 2.62 7.36
CA LEU A 36 7.96 1.76 6.93
C LEU A 36 7.67 0.27 7.15
N LEU A 37 7.10 -0.09 8.30
CA LEU A 37 6.66 -1.47 8.56
C LEU A 37 5.62 -1.91 7.54
N LEU A 38 4.69 -1.01 7.23
CA LEU A 38 3.64 -1.26 6.25
C LEU A 38 4.19 -1.40 4.83
N ALA A 39 5.15 -0.55 4.46
CA ALA A 39 5.85 -0.64 3.19
C ALA A 39 6.62 -1.96 3.05
N ALA A 40 7.25 -2.45 4.12
CA ALA A 40 7.95 -3.74 4.11
C ALA A 40 7.00 -4.92 3.88
N GLU A 41 5.83 -4.91 4.53
CA GLU A 41 4.81 -5.93 4.33
C GLU A 41 4.22 -5.88 2.92
N HIS A 42 3.94 -4.68 2.40
CA HIS A 42 3.50 -4.50 1.02
C HIS A 42 4.53 -5.03 0.03
N HIS A 43 5.80 -4.66 0.20
CA HIS A 43 6.90 -5.08 -0.67
C HIS A 43 7.06 -6.60 -0.71
N ALA A 44 6.79 -7.29 0.41
CA ALA A 44 6.79 -8.75 0.48
C ALA A 44 5.56 -9.39 -0.17
N PHE A 45 4.41 -8.72 -0.19
CA PHE A 45 3.15 -9.24 -0.74
C PHE A 45 2.99 -8.94 -2.23
N SER A 46 3.22 -7.69 -2.62
CA SER A 46 3.23 -7.18 -3.98
C SER A 46 4.43 -6.24 -4.15
N PRO A 47 5.58 -6.78 -4.60
CA PRO A 47 6.76 -5.97 -4.87
C PRO A 47 6.44 -4.94 -5.97
N PRO A 48 6.71 -3.64 -5.76
CA PRO A 48 6.59 -2.67 -6.85
C PRO A 48 7.64 -2.95 -7.92
N GLU A 49 7.45 -2.43 -9.14
CA GLU A 49 8.41 -2.61 -10.24
C GLU A 49 9.83 -2.17 -9.87
N ASP A 50 9.97 -1.15 -9.02
CA ASP A 50 11.25 -0.62 -8.54
C ASP A 50 11.79 -1.34 -7.30
N ALA A 51 11.25 -2.49 -6.91
CA ALA A 51 11.58 -3.20 -5.68
C ALA A 51 13.09 -3.39 -5.43
N GLY A 52 13.87 -3.65 -6.49
CA GLY A 52 15.33 -3.83 -6.44
C GLY A 52 16.15 -2.54 -6.36
N THR A 53 15.51 -1.38 -6.44
CA THR A 53 16.17 -0.07 -6.40
C THR A 53 16.36 0.41 -4.97
N ALA A 54 17.55 0.94 -4.67
CA ALA A 54 17.83 1.52 -3.37
C ALA A 54 16.83 2.66 -3.05
N GLY A 55 16.12 2.53 -1.93
CA GLY A 55 15.15 3.52 -1.48
C GLY A 55 13.69 3.26 -1.87
N SER A 56 13.40 2.19 -2.62
CA SER A 56 12.03 1.78 -2.98
C SER A 56 11.12 1.66 -1.74
N LEU A 57 11.61 1.04 -0.67
CA LEU A 57 10.87 0.89 0.59
C LEU A 57 10.55 2.23 1.28
N ARG A 58 11.51 3.17 1.30
CA ARG A 58 11.29 4.52 1.85
C ARG A 58 10.33 5.33 0.98
N ARG A 59 10.39 5.17 -0.35
CA ARG A 59 9.43 5.79 -1.27
C ARG A 59 8.02 5.28 -0.98
N LEU A 60 7.83 3.97 -0.92
CA LEU A 60 6.54 3.36 -0.63
C LEU A 60 5.97 3.79 0.72
N ALA A 61 6.79 3.87 1.77
CA ALA A 61 6.38 4.38 3.07
C ALA A 61 5.86 5.82 3.01
N ARG A 62 6.50 6.69 2.22
CA ARG A 62 6.03 8.07 2.02
C ARG A 62 4.66 8.12 1.33
N LEU A 63 4.44 7.26 0.33
CA LEU A 63 3.16 7.19 -0.38
C LEU A 63 2.01 6.75 0.54
N LEU A 64 2.24 5.70 1.33
CA LEU A 64 1.25 5.18 2.29
C LEU A 64 0.88 6.22 3.35
N ARG A 65 1.84 7.07 3.76
CA ARG A 65 1.60 8.17 4.71
C ARG A 65 0.94 9.38 4.06
N ALA A 66 1.23 9.66 2.79
CA ALA A 66 0.64 10.76 2.04
C ALA A 66 -0.79 10.48 1.57
N GLY A 67 -1.24 9.23 1.62
CA GLY A 67 -2.49 8.83 0.99
C GLY A 67 -2.36 8.85 -0.53
N GLY A 68 -1.28 8.26 -1.05
CA GLY A 68 -1.00 7.84 -2.42
C GLY A 68 -1.43 8.73 -3.60
N ASP A 69 -0.48 9.50 -4.13
CA ASP A 69 -0.34 9.69 -5.58
C ASP A 69 1.11 10.11 -5.87
N ASP A 70 1.82 9.35 -6.71
CA ASP A 70 3.08 9.80 -7.34
C ASP A 70 3.12 9.57 -8.86
N GLY A 71 1.97 9.32 -9.49
CA GLY A 71 1.88 9.18 -10.95
C GLY A 71 2.71 8.05 -11.57
N GLY A 72 3.15 7.07 -10.77
CA GLY A 72 3.94 5.91 -11.23
C GLY A 72 3.14 4.61 -11.24
N ALA A 73 3.15 3.91 -12.37
CA ALA A 73 2.24 2.81 -12.77
C ALA A 73 2.25 1.50 -11.94
N ALA A 74 2.86 1.47 -10.75
CA ALA A 74 2.95 0.24 -9.94
C ALA A 74 3.11 0.48 -8.43
N GLY A 75 2.73 1.66 -7.92
CA GLY A 75 2.59 1.93 -6.48
C GLY A 75 1.12 1.84 -6.05
N PRO A 76 0.81 1.75 -4.74
CA PRO A 76 -0.57 1.80 -4.30
C PRO A 76 -1.19 3.14 -4.70
N ILE A 77 -2.19 3.10 -5.58
CA ILE A 77 -2.92 4.28 -6.03
C ILE A 77 -3.91 4.61 -4.92
N SER A 78 -3.81 5.79 -4.29
CA SER A 78 -4.86 6.22 -3.38
C SER A 78 -5.90 7.00 -4.17
N LEU A 79 -7.11 6.46 -4.20
CA LEU A 79 -8.24 7.10 -4.88
C LEU A 79 -8.83 8.23 -4.02
N ALA A 80 -8.59 8.21 -2.70
CA ALA A 80 -8.99 9.20 -1.69
C ALA A 80 -8.29 8.89 -0.34
N PRO A 81 -8.32 9.80 0.67
CA PRO A 81 -7.85 9.48 2.03
C PRO A 81 -8.56 8.25 2.58
N GLY A 82 -7.81 7.16 2.79
CA GLY A 82 -8.36 5.90 3.27
C GLY A 82 -8.99 5.01 2.18
N ILE A 83 -8.76 5.25 0.89
CA ILE A 83 -9.02 4.27 -0.18
C ILE A 83 -7.69 3.98 -0.87
N TRP A 84 -7.23 2.74 -0.77
CA TRP A 84 -5.95 2.27 -1.31
C TRP A 84 -6.20 1.15 -2.32
N GLU A 85 -5.69 1.30 -3.53
CA GLU A 85 -5.59 0.22 -4.50
C GLU A 85 -4.19 -0.38 -4.44
N ILE A 86 -4.08 -1.70 -4.41
CA ILE A 86 -2.81 -2.44 -4.47
C ILE A 86 -2.82 -3.24 -5.77
N GLY A 87 -1.95 -2.87 -6.71
CA GLY A 87 -1.73 -3.63 -7.94
C GLY A 87 -0.56 -4.61 -7.83
N TRP A 88 -0.58 -5.63 -8.68
CA TRP A 88 0.58 -6.45 -9.03
C TRP A 88 0.69 -6.57 -10.56
N SER A 89 1.92 -6.66 -11.07
CA SER A 89 2.16 -7.00 -12.48
C SER A 89 2.01 -8.52 -12.68
N ASP A 90 1.57 -8.93 -13.87
CA ASP A 90 1.58 -10.34 -14.32
C ASP A 90 3.00 -10.86 -14.51
#